data_AF-A0A2V8AJH8-F1
#
_entry.id   AF-A0A2V8AJH8-F1
#
_cell.length_a   1.000
_cell.length_b   1.000
_cell.length_c   1.000
_cell.angle_alpha   90.00
_cell.angle_beta   90.00
_cell.angle_gamma   90.00
#
_symmetry.space_group_name_H-M   'P 1'
#
loop_
_entity.id
_entity.type
_entity.pdbx_description
1 polymer ?
#
loop_
_entity_poly.entity_id
_entity_poly.type
_entity_poly.pdbx_seq_one_letter_code
_entity_poly.pdbx_strand_id
1 'polypeptide(L)'
;MRKSTVLFTVLPAISLLAAALSACGRDRAEAKARITPEYDKTTGRLQLLKYDSDGDGKPDTFSYMDGARVVRIEIDKNEDGKIERWEHYDADQKLEKVGFSRASDGTEDAWSYLGPDGLVSRIEISTQRNGKVSRVEHYQQGRLASAEEDTDGDGRIDKWETYDGDRLASVAFDTTHRGGPDRRLIYGADGAARLEVDEKGDGHFAAAATGNTRR
;
A
#
# COMPACT_ATOMS: atom_id res chain seq x y z
N MET A 1 19.40 23.95 5.48
CA MET A 1 18.04 23.63 4.96
C MET A 1 17.59 22.37 5.66
N ARG A 2 16.66 22.48 6.63
CA ARG A 2 16.12 21.32 7.37
C ARG A 2 15.05 20.67 6.49
N LYS A 3 15.26 19.43 6.05
CA LYS A 3 14.21 18.63 5.42
C LYS A 3 13.37 18.04 6.55
N SER A 4 12.11 18.46 6.64
CA SER A 4 11.12 17.84 7.53
C SER A 4 10.81 16.45 6.99
N THR A 5 11.26 15.42 7.68
CA THR A 5 10.77 14.05 7.49
C THR A 5 9.42 13.95 8.18
N VAL A 6 8.34 13.96 7.40
CA VAL A 6 6.99 13.69 7.91
C VAL A 6 6.87 12.17 8.04
N LEU A 7 6.96 11.68 9.26
CA LEU A 7 6.72 10.28 9.60
C LEU A 7 5.21 10.06 9.65
N PHE A 8 4.60 9.56 8.57
CA PHE A 8 3.21 9.12 8.58
C PHE A 8 3.14 7.74 9.26
N THR A 9 2.95 7.74 10.57
CA THR A 9 2.51 6.54 11.29
C THR A 9 1.06 6.26 10.92
N VAL A 10 0.84 5.35 9.99
CA VAL A 10 -0.48 4.76 9.73
C VAL A 10 -0.72 3.71 10.81
N LEU A 11 -1.48 4.08 11.85
CA LEU A 11 -2.01 3.12 12.80
C LEU A 11 -3.19 2.38 12.14
N PRO A 12 -3.18 1.04 12.07
CA PRO A 12 -4.36 0.30 11.64
C PRO A 12 -5.35 0.30 12.80
N ALA A 13 -6.32 1.22 12.76
CA ALA A 13 -7.47 1.17 13.65
C ALA A 13 -8.39 0.03 13.18
N ILE A 14 -8.11 -1.19 13.63
CA ILE A 14 -9.03 -2.32 13.50
C ILE A 14 -10.21 -2.05 14.43
N SER A 15 -11.30 -1.53 13.87
CA SER A 15 -12.55 -1.38 14.61
C SER A 15 -13.35 -2.67 14.48
N LEU A 16 -13.19 -3.58 15.45
CA LEU A 16 -14.12 -4.69 15.65
C LEU A 16 -15.44 -4.13 16.20
N LEU A 17 -16.47 -4.07 15.37
CA LEU A 17 -17.81 -3.68 15.79
C LEU A 17 -18.49 -4.87 16.48
N ALA A 18 -18.46 -4.90 17.81
CA ALA A 18 -19.26 -5.81 18.61
C ALA A 18 -20.69 -5.25 18.72
N ALA A 19 -21.64 -5.83 17.99
CA ALA A 19 -23.05 -5.46 18.05
C ALA A 19 -23.71 -6.04 19.31
N ALA A 20 -24.05 -5.18 20.27
CA ALA A 20 -24.94 -5.53 21.38
C ALA A 20 -26.39 -5.50 20.90
N LEU A 21 -27.03 -6.68 20.88
CA LEU A 21 -28.43 -6.87 20.53
C LEU A 21 -29.34 -6.47 21.71
N SER A 22 -30.19 -5.44 21.55
CA SER A 22 -31.53 -5.36 22.18
C SER A 22 -32.31 -4.09 21.77
N ALA A 23 -33.06 -4.15 20.66
CA ALA A 23 -34.26 -3.34 20.40
C ALA A 23 -34.99 -3.82 19.12
N CYS A 24 -35.80 -4.88 19.23
CA CYS A 24 -36.47 -5.50 18.08
C CYS A 24 -37.76 -4.77 17.69
N GLY A 25 -37.71 -3.81 16.76
CA GLY A 25 -38.92 -3.32 16.09
C GLY A 25 -38.71 -2.15 15.14
N ARG A 26 -38.23 -1.01 15.64
CA ARG A 26 -37.94 0.19 14.84
C ARG A 26 -36.62 0.07 14.08
N ASP A 27 -35.62 -0.50 14.74
CA ASP A 27 -34.26 -0.69 14.21
C ASP A 27 -34.21 -1.52 12.93
N ARG A 28 -35.16 -2.44 12.71
CA ARG A 28 -35.19 -3.30 11.52
C ARG A 28 -35.72 -2.57 10.27
N ALA A 29 -36.55 -1.55 10.45
CA ALA A 29 -37.06 -0.72 9.36
C ALA A 29 -36.02 0.33 8.94
N GLU A 30 -35.35 0.97 9.91
CA GLU A 30 -34.23 1.89 9.66
C GLU A 30 -33.00 1.17 9.09
N ALA A 31 -32.65 -0.03 9.59
CA ALA A 31 -31.58 -0.83 9.00
C ALA A 31 -31.87 -1.29 7.56
N LYS A 32 -33.14 -1.49 7.20
CA LYS A 32 -33.53 -1.79 5.80
C LYS A 32 -33.44 -0.56 4.89
N ALA A 33 -33.55 0.65 5.42
CA ALA A 33 -33.42 1.88 4.65
C ALA A 33 -31.96 2.20 4.28
N ARG A 34 -30.99 1.63 5.01
CA ARG A 34 -29.56 1.94 4.88
C ARG A 34 -28.81 1.08 3.86
N ILE A 35 -29.39 -0.03 3.39
CA ILE A 35 -28.74 -0.94 2.44
C ILE A 35 -29.52 -0.99 1.14
N THR A 36 -28.87 -0.63 0.03
CA THR A 36 -29.45 -0.69 -1.31
C THR A 36 -28.70 -1.71 -2.17
N PRO A 37 -29.30 -2.87 -2.49
CA PRO A 37 -28.70 -3.85 -3.38
C PRO A 37 -28.95 -3.55 -4.87
N GLU A 38 -27.98 -3.83 -5.71
CA GLU A 38 -28.11 -3.82 -7.17
C GLU A 38 -27.76 -5.19 -7.75
N TYR A 39 -28.64 -5.68 -8.62
CA TYR A 39 -28.54 -7.00 -9.22
C TYR A 39 -28.38 -6.87 -10.74
N ASP A 40 -27.64 -7.81 -11.32
CA ASP A 40 -27.60 -8.03 -12.75
C ASP A 40 -29.01 -8.34 -13.28
N LYS A 41 -29.47 -7.56 -14.26
CA LYS A 41 -30.86 -7.66 -14.77
C LYS A 41 -31.15 -8.95 -15.53
N THR A 42 -30.12 -9.64 -16.02
CA THR A 42 -30.26 -10.84 -16.85
C THR A 42 -30.12 -12.11 -16.02
N THR A 43 -29.10 -12.16 -15.16
CA THR A 43 -28.74 -13.34 -14.36
C THR A 43 -29.33 -13.30 -12.95
N GLY A 44 -29.76 -12.14 -12.47
CA GLY A 44 -30.24 -11.95 -11.10
C GLY A 44 -29.14 -12.02 -10.03
N ARG A 45 -27.85 -12.07 -10.43
CA ARG A 45 -26.73 -12.10 -9.49
C ARG A 45 -26.54 -10.72 -8.86
N LEU A 46 -26.32 -10.67 -7.55
CA LEU A 46 -25.97 -9.44 -6.84
C LEU A 46 -24.61 -8.91 -7.34
N GLN A 47 -24.55 -7.63 -7.68
CA GLN A 47 -23.36 -6.96 -8.23
C GLN A 47 -22.83 -5.86 -7.31
N LEU A 48 -23.69 -5.21 -6.54
CA LEU A 48 -23.30 -4.12 -5.65
C LEU A 48 -24.23 -4.06 -4.43
N LEU A 49 -23.67 -3.81 -3.26
CA LEU A 49 -24.39 -3.36 -2.07
C LEU A 49 -23.91 -1.96 -1.71
N LYS A 50 -24.82 -1.00 -1.66
CA LYS A 50 -24.58 0.35 -1.16
C LYS A 50 -25.04 0.41 0.29
N TYR A 51 -24.21 0.93 1.17
CA TYR A 51 -24.52 1.13 2.58
C TYR A 51 -24.34 2.59 2.96
N ASP A 52 -25.39 3.13 3.57
CA ASP A 52 -25.48 4.46 4.17
C ASP A 52 -25.33 4.28 5.69
N SER A 53 -24.11 4.54 6.18
CA SER A 53 -23.69 4.20 7.52
C SER A 53 -24.28 5.12 8.59
N ASP A 54 -24.54 6.38 8.25
CA ASP A 54 -25.06 7.39 9.17
C ASP A 54 -26.56 7.64 8.99
N GLY A 55 -27.12 7.33 7.82
CA GLY A 55 -28.53 7.46 7.48
C GLY A 55 -28.91 8.80 6.86
N ASP A 56 -27.96 9.56 6.31
CA ASP A 56 -28.20 10.87 5.68
C ASP A 56 -28.81 10.79 4.27
N GLY A 57 -28.92 9.58 3.72
CA GLY A 57 -29.44 9.28 2.40
C GLY A 57 -28.38 9.18 1.30
N LYS A 58 -27.09 9.35 1.62
CA LYS A 58 -25.96 9.16 0.71
C LYS A 58 -25.14 7.95 1.18
N PRO A 59 -25.03 6.89 0.35
CA PRO A 59 -24.15 5.79 0.69
C PRO A 59 -22.68 6.20 0.73
N ASP A 60 -21.99 5.86 1.82
CA ASP A 60 -20.55 6.04 2.02
C ASP A 60 -19.74 4.75 1.79
N THR A 61 -20.42 3.59 1.72
CA THR A 61 -19.78 2.29 1.59
C THR A 61 -20.36 1.52 0.40
N PHE A 62 -19.49 1.01 -0.47
CA PHE A 62 -19.83 0.34 -1.72
C PHE A 62 -19.16 -1.04 -1.79
N SER A 63 -19.93 -2.11 -1.60
CA SER A 63 -19.44 -3.49 -1.70
C SER A 63 -19.74 -4.08 -3.08
N TYR A 64 -18.72 -4.26 -3.90
CA TYR A 64 -18.78 -4.93 -5.20
C TYR A 64 -18.85 -6.44 -5.02
N MET A 65 -19.82 -7.07 -5.69
CA MET A 65 -20.23 -8.46 -5.46
C MET A 65 -20.16 -9.30 -6.73
N ASP A 66 -19.88 -10.60 -6.57
CA ASP A 66 -20.10 -11.65 -7.58
C ASP A 66 -21.12 -12.67 -7.05
N GLY A 67 -22.40 -12.30 -7.08
CA GLY A 67 -23.44 -13.05 -6.38
C GLY A 67 -23.27 -12.94 -4.86
N ALA A 68 -23.02 -14.05 -4.18
CA ALA A 68 -22.85 -14.06 -2.72
C ALA A 68 -21.41 -13.70 -2.26
N ARG A 69 -20.47 -13.52 -3.20
CA ARG A 69 -19.06 -13.27 -2.90
C ARG A 69 -18.75 -11.78 -2.95
N VAL A 70 -18.10 -11.25 -1.94
CA VAL A 70 -17.51 -9.90 -1.97
C VAL A 70 -16.24 -9.97 -2.79
N VAL A 71 -16.08 -9.03 -3.72
CA VAL A 71 -14.88 -8.86 -4.54
C VAL A 71 -14.06 -7.68 -4.03
N ARG A 72 -14.74 -6.57 -3.74
CA ARG A 72 -14.10 -5.34 -3.28
C ARG A 72 -15.06 -4.49 -2.46
N ILE A 73 -14.57 -3.81 -1.42
CA ILE A 73 -15.33 -2.79 -0.69
C ILE A 73 -14.62 -1.45 -0.87
N GLU A 74 -15.36 -0.40 -1.20
CA GLU A 74 -14.88 0.99 -1.23
C GLU A 74 -15.58 1.77 -0.12
N ILE A 75 -14.84 2.62 0.58
CA ILE A 75 -15.32 3.39 1.73
C ILE A 75 -14.90 4.85 1.55
N ASP A 76 -15.88 5.76 1.56
CA ASP A 76 -15.79 7.22 1.62
C ASP A 76 -16.15 7.67 3.06
N LYS A 77 -15.21 7.46 3.98
CA LYS A 77 -15.47 7.59 5.42
C LYS A 77 -15.79 9.02 5.84
N ASN A 78 -15.26 10.02 5.14
CA ASN A 78 -15.49 11.41 5.45
C ASN A 78 -16.62 12.06 4.61
N GLU A 79 -17.24 11.29 3.70
CA GLU A 79 -18.33 11.68 2.82
C GLU A 79 -18.01 12.88 1.92
N ASP A 80 -16.75 13.03 1.52
CA ASP A 80 -16.30 14.11 0.63
C ASP A 80 -16.41 13.75 -0.86
N GLY A 81 -16.90 12.55 -1.17
CA GLY A 81 -17.03 12.01 -2.51
C GLY A 81 -15.77 11.31 -3.02
N LYS A 82 -14.74 11.15 -2.20
CA LYS A 82 -13.50 10.44 -2.53
C LYS A 82 -13.31 9.24 -1.63
N ILE A 83 -13.26 8.07 -2.24
CA ILE A 83 -12.90 6.84 -1.54
C ILE A 83 -11.51 7.00 -0.90
N GLU A 84 -11.38 6.68 0.38
CA GLU A 84 -10.07 6.66 1.06
C GLU A 84 -9.57 5.24 1.31
N ARG A 85 -10.45 4.24 1.23
CA ARG A 85 -10.11 2.84 1.50
C ARG A 85 -10.78 1.90 0.51
N TRP A 86 -9.95 1.00 -0.04
CA TRP A 86 -10.38 -0.12 -0.86
C TRP A 86 -9.98 -1.41 -0.17
N GLU A 87 -10.89 -2.34 0.01
CA GLU A 87 -10.60 -3.67 0.53
C GLU A 87 -10.81 -4.68 -0.58
N HIS A 88 -9.78 -5.47 -0.91
CA HIS A 88 -9.85 -6.48 -1.97
C HIS A 88 -9.90 -7.86 -1.32
N TYR A 89 -10.80 -8.72 -1.81
CA TYR A 89 -11.04 -10.04 -1.24
C TYR A 89 -10.67 -11.13 -2.26
N ASP A 90 -10.02 -12.18 -1.77
CA ASP A 90 -9.61 -13.31 -2.59
C ASP A 90 -10.77 -14.30 -2.88
N ALA A 91 -10.45 -15.37 -3.59
CA ALA A 91 -11.43 -16.40 -3.94
C ALA A 91 -12.02 -17.14 -2.72
N ASP A 92 -11.27 -17.21 -1.62
CA ASP A 92 -11.65 -17.83 -0.36
C ASP A 92 -12.39 -16.85 0.57
N GLN A 93 -12.69 -15.63 0.11
CA GLN A 93 -13.32 -14.56 0.88
C GLN A 93 -12.48 -14.06 2.07
N LYS A 94 -11.16 -14.10 1.92
CA LYS A 94 -10.22 -13.46 2.84
C LYS A 94 -9.78 -12.10 2.30
N LEU A 95 -9.50 -11.17 3.19
CA LEU A 95 -8.91 -9.89 2.83
C LEU A 95 -7.51 -10.12 2.25
N GLU A 96 -7.34 -9.82 0.97
CA GLU A 96 -6.06 -9.96 0.26
C GLU A 96 -5.17 -8.75 0.50
N LYS A 97 -5.73 -7.55 0.30
CA LYS A 97 -5.03 -6.28 0.42
C LYS A 97 -5.97 -5.12 0.69
N VAL A 98 -5.42 -4.07 1.27
CA VAL A 98 -6.11 -2.80 1.51
C VAL A 98 -5.44 -1.70 0.72
N GLY A 99 -6.16 -1.15 -0.25
CA GLY A 99 -5.77 0.03 -1.02
C GLY A 99 -6.04 1.34 -0.29
N PHE A 100 -5.23 2.35 -0.59
CA PHE A 100 -5.39 3.72 -0.10
C PHE A 100 -4.84 4.73 -1.10
N SER A 101 -5.29 5.99 -0.96
CA SER A 101 -4.80 7.12 -1.75
C SER A 101 -3.74 7.89 -0.98
N ARG A 102 -2.49 7.91 -1.47
CA ARG A 102 -1.39 8.67 -0.84
C ARG A 102 -1.57 10.18 -0.91
N ALA A 103 -2.39 10.67 -1.83
CA ALA A 103 -2.67 12.10 -2.03
C ALA A 103 -4.07 12.52 -1.53
N SER A 104 -4.86 11.60 -0.97
CA SER A 104 -6.23 11.87 -0.49
C SER A 104 -7.12 12.52 -1.55
N ASP A 105 -7.04 12.02 -2.79
CA ASP A 105 -7.78 12.56 -3.94
C ASP A 105 -8.71 11.52 -4.62
N GLY A 106 -8.96 10.39 -3.94
CA GLY A 106 -9.82 9.33 -4.45
C GLY A 106 -9.14 8.38 -5.46
N THR A 107 -7.85 8.58 -5.76
CA THR A 107 -7.10 7.63 -6.59
C THR A 107 -6.35 6.63 -5.72
N GLU A 108 -6.73 5.36 -5.83
CA GLU A 108 -6.02 4.22 -5.25
C GLU A 108 -4.63 4.08 -5.91
N ASP A 109 -3.55 4.34 -5.16
CA ASP A 109 -2.19 4.30 -5.69
C ASP A 109 -1.18 3.59 -4.77
N ALA A 110 -1.67 2.99 -3.68
CA ALA A 110 -0.89 2.12 -2.81
C ALA A 110 -1.76 1.02 -2.19
N TRP A 111 -1.16 -0.13 -1.89
CA TRP A 111 -1.82 -1.32 -1.34
C TRP A 111 -0.99 -1.91 -0.21
N SER A 112 -1.60 -2.09 0.95
CA SER A 112 -1.01 -2.78 2.10
C SER A 112 -1.45 -4.24 2.16
N TYR A 113 -0.52 -5.11 2.54
CA TYR A 113 -0.72 -6.53 2.76
C TYR A 113 -0.37 -6.84 4.22
N LEU A 114 -1.24 -7.59 4.90
CA LEU A 114 -1.02 -8.00 6.28
C LEU A 114 -0.34 -9.37 6.34
N GLY A 115 0.60 -9.52 7.27
CA GLY A 115 1.19 -10.80 7.63
C GLY A 115 0.28 -11.61 8.56
N PRO A 116 0.65 -12.87 8.85
CA PRO A 116 -0.10 -13.74 9.77
C PRO A 116 -0.24 -13.19 11.19
N ASP A 117 0.64 -12.27 11.59
CA ASP A 117 0.62 -11.56 12.87
C ASP A 117 -0.33 -10.35 12.89
N GLY A 118 -0.99 -10.05 11.77
CA GLY A 118 -1.87 -8.89 11.59
C GLY A 118 -1.13 -7.57 11.41
N LEU A 119 0.21 -7.58 11.35
CA LEU A 119 1.00 -6.40 11.03
C LEU A 119 1.14 -6.25 9.52
N VAL A 120 1.42 -5.03 9.05
CA VAL A 120 1.78 -4.81 7.65
C VAL A 120 3.08 -5.56 7.36
N SER A 121 3.06 -6.45 6.37
CA SER A 121 4.24 -7.17 5.90
C SER A 121 4.78 -6.57 4.60
N ARG A 122 3.92 -5.95 3.79
CA ARG A 122 4.28 -5.37 2.50
C ARG A 122 3.37 -4.19 2.15
N ILE A 123 3.95 -3.17 1.50
CA ILE A 123 3.19 -2.14 0.80
C ILE A 123 3.66 -2.10 -0.66
N GLU A 124 2.72 -2.18 -1.59
CA GLU A 124 2.95 -1.95 -3.02
C GLU A 124 2.46 -0.56 -3.39
N ILE A 125 3.20 0.14 -4.26
CA ILE A 125 2.95 1.54 -4.59
C ILE A 125 3.06 1.75 -6.10
N SER A 126 2.05 2.40 -6.68
CA SER A 126 2.14 2.99 -8.02
C SER A 126 2.69 4.40 -7.89
N THR A 127 4.01 4.57 -7.96
CA THR A 127 4.66 5.86 -7.67
C THR A 127 4.19 6.95 -8.64
N GLN A 128 3.99 6.60 -9.90
CA GLN A 128 3.47 7.46 -10.96
C GLN A 128 1.93 7.53 -11.02
N ARG A 129 1.22 6.80 -10.14
CA ARG A 129 -0.25 6.82 -10.02
C ARG A 129 -1.00 6.43 -11.31
N ASN A 130 -0.43 5.48 -12.03
CA ASN A 130 -0.97 4.95 -13.30
C ASN A 130 -1.55 3.52 -13.15
N GLY A 131 -1.71 3.05 -11.92
CA GLY A 131 -2.21 1.72 -11.58
C GLY A 131 -1.19 0.59 -11.68
N LYS A 132 0.05 0.87 -12.13
CA LYS A 132 1.15 -0.10 -12.16
C LYS A 132 2.01 0.08 -10.92
N VAL A 133 2.27 -1.02 -10.22
CA VAL A 133 3.22 -1.03 -9.08
C VAL A 133 4.62 -0.82 -9.63
N SER A 134 5.29 0.20 -9.09
CA SER A 134 6.67 0.55 -9.40
C SER A 134 7.55 0.60 -8.15
N ARG A 135 6.96 0.51 -6.95
CA ARG A 135 7.69 0.37 -5.70
C ARG A 135 7.06 -0.69 -4.81
N VAL A 136 7.90 -1.52 -4.20
CA VAL A 136 7.50 -2.52 -3.20
C VAL A 136 8.32 -2.28 -1.94
N GLU A 137 7.62 -2.17 -0.82
CA GLU A 137 8.20 -2.00 0.51
C GLU A 137 7.92 -3.24 1.36
N HIS A 138 8.94 -3.73 2.06
CA HIS A 138 8.83 -4.89 2.94
C HIS A 138 9.01 -4.47 4.39
N TYR A 139 8.11 -4.95 5.24
CA TYR A 139 8.06 -4.59 6.64
C TYR A 139 8.33 -5.83 7.51
N GLN A 140 9.10 -5.65 8.58
CA GLN A 140 9.40 -6.67 9.58
C GLN A 140 9.13 -6.07 10.96
N GLN A 141 8.30 -6.75 11.75
CA GLN A 141 7.91 -6.29 13.10
C GLN A 141 7.41 -4.83 13.12
N GLY A 142 6.64 -4.44 12.10
CA GLY A 142 6.07 -3.10 11.95
C GLY A 142 7.06 -2.01 11.50
N ARG A 143 8.29 -2.37 11.10
CA ARG A 143 9.30 -1.43 10.59
C ARG A 143 9.67 -1.74 9.15
N LEU A 144 9.92 -0.70 8.35
CA LEU A 144 10.43 -0.85 6.99
C LEU A 144 11.81 -1.50 7.04
N ALA A 145 11.97 -2.65 6.37
CA ALA A 145 13.21 -3.42 6.35
C ALA A 145 13.94 -3.27 5.01
N SER A 146 13.19 -3.25 3.91
CA SER A 146 13.73 -3.04 2.57
C SER A 146 12.70 -2.43 1.64
N ALA A 147 13.17 -1.85 0.54
CA ALA A 147 12.31 -1.43 -0.56
C ALA A 147 13.00 -1.61 -1.90
N GLU A 148 12.20 -1.77 -2.95
CA GLU A 148 12.60 -2.02 -4.33
C GLU A 148 11.78 -1.09 -5.22
N GLU A 149 12.42 -0.46 -6.21
CA GLU A 149 11.77 0.54 -7.05
C GLU A 149 12.26 0.47 -8.50
N ASP A 150 11.31 0.48 -9.42
CA ASP A 150 11.45 0.80 -10.85
C ASP A 150 11.23 2.32 -10.97
N THR A 151 12.32 3.07 -11.10
CA THR A 151 12.30 4.52 -11.06
C THR A 151 12.03 5.14 -12.42
N ASP A 152 12.33 4.43 -13.52
CA ASP A 152 12.13 4.90 -14.90
C ASP A 152 10.87 4.35 -15.59
N GLY A 153 10.24 3.32 -15.01
CA GLY A 153 8.98 2.74 -15.46
C GLY A 153 9.13 1.72 -16.60
N ASP A 154 10.32 1.18 -16.82
CA ASP A 154 10.59 0.19 -17.89
C ASP A 154 10.13 -1.25 -17.53
N GLY A 155 9.67 -1.46 -16.30
CA GLY A 155 9.22 -2.74 -15.77
C GLY A 155 10.32 -3.56 -15.09
N ARG A 156 11.51 -2.99 -14.87
CA ARG A 156 12.63 -3.61 -14.15
C ARG A 156 12.98 -2.77 -12.94
N ILE A 157 13.25 -3.43 -11.82
CA ILE A 157 13.75 -2.75 -10.63
C ILE A 157 15.15 -2.23 -10.92
N ASP A 158 15.37 -0.94 -10.67
CA ASP A 158 16.66 -0.27 -10.84
C ASP A 158 17.21 0.30 -9.53
N LYS A 159 16.44 0.23 -8.44
CA LYS A 159 16.81 0.78 -7.14
C LYS A 159 16.39 -0.15 -5.99
N TRP A 160 17.31 -0.35 -5.05
CA TRP A 160 17.08 -1.15 -3.83
C TRP A 160 17.52 -0.38 -2.59
N GLU A 161 16.74 -0.45 -1.52
CA GLU A 161 17.00 0.16 -0.22
C GLU A 161 16.98 -0.90 0.87
N THR A 162 17.88 -0.79 1.86
CA THR A 162 17.81 -1.58 3.10
C THR A 162 17.89 -0.67 4.30
N TYR A 163 17.23 -1.07 5.38
CA TYR A 163 17.07 -0.27 6.59
C TYR A 163 17.57 -1.03 7.83
N ASP A 164 18.21 -0.31 8.75
CA ASP A 164 18.62 -0.78 10.08
C ASP A 164 17.86 0.07 11.12
N GLY A 165 16.79 -0.51 11.66
CA GLY A 165 15.79 0.24 12.42
C GLY A 165 15.16 1.33 11.54
N ASP A 166 15.22 2.57 11.99
CA ASP A 166 14.65 3.72 11.27
C ASP A 166 15.69 4.42 10.36
N ARG A 167 16.91 3.85 10.25
CA ARG A 167 18.01 4.41 9.45
C ARG A 167 18.12 3.68 8.12
N LEU A 168 18.23 4.43 7.02
CA LEU A 168 18.65 3.87 5.72
C LEU A 168 20.09 3.33 5.85
N ALA A 169 20.27 2.01 5.74
CA ALA A 169 21.55 1.33 5.86
C ALA A 169 22.28 1.25 4.52
N SER A 170 21.55 1.04 3.42
CA SER A 170 22.10 1.09 2.08
C SER A 170 21.10 1.53 1.03
N VAL A 171 21.59 2.12 -0.06
CA VAL A 171 20.86 2.24 -1.32
C VAL A 171 21.74 1.71 -2.45
N ALA A 172 21.18 0.90 -3.33
CA ALA A 172 21.85 0.33 -4.50
C ALA A 172 21.08 0.68 -5.77
N PHE A 173 21.79 0.79 -6.90
CA PHE A 173 21.23 1.19 -8.19
C PHE A 173 21.77 0.30 -9.31
N ASP A 174 20.92 -0.03 -10.30
CA ASP A 174 21.29 -0.57 -11.61
C ASP A 174 21.19 0.53 -12.67
N THR A 175 22.25 1.32 -12.76
CA THR A 175 22.44 2.38 -13.75
C THR A 175 22.85 1.88 -15.12
N THR A 176 23.08 0.58 -15.26
CA THR A 176 23.52 -0.06 -16.51
C THR A 176 22.45 -0.96 -17.13
N HIS A 177 21.28 -1.07 -16.50
CA HIS A 177 20.14 -1.90 -16.90
C HIS A 177 20.52 -3.38 -17.14
N ARG A 178 21.44 -3.91 -16.33
CA ARG A 178 21.91 -5.30 -16.44
C ARG A 178 21.08 -6.31 -15.64
N GLY A 179 20.08 -5.86 -14.89
CA GLY A 179 19.19 -6.67 -14.05
C GLY A 179 19.66 -6.82 -12.60
N GLY A 180 20.63 -6.03 -12.17
CA GLY A 180 21.15 -6.06 -10.81
C GLY A 180 22.10 -4.89 -10.53
N PRO A 181 22.23 -4.46 -9.27
CA PRO A 181 22.89 -3.21 -8.95
C PRO A 181 24.35 -3.19 -9.38
N ASP A 182 24.79 -2.08 -9.97
CA ASP A 182 26.21 -1.79 -10.29
C ASP A 182 26.88 -0.90 -9.27
N ARG A 183 26.10 -0.20 -8.45
CA ARG A 183 26.64 0.69 -7.43
C ARG A 183 25.78 0.71 -6.20
N ARG A 184 26.40 0.92 -5.03
CA ARG A 184 25.68 1.09 -3.78
C ARG A 184 26.36 2.09 -2.85
N LEU A 185 25.55 2.86 -2.13
CA LEU A 185 26.00 3.66 -1.01
C LEU A 185 25.65 2.90 0.27
N ILE A 186 26.64 2.72 1.15
CA ILE A 186 26.47 2.14 2.48
C ILE A 186 26.61 3.25 3.51
N TYR A 187 25.66 3.33 4.44
CA TYR A 187 25.62 4.33 5.50
C TYR A 187 25.93 3.69 6.86
N GLY A 188 27.00 4.15 7.49
CA GLY A 188 27.38 3.78 8.84
C GLY A 188 26.47 4.41 9.89
N ALA A 189 26.39 3.78 11.06
CA ALA A 189 25.66 4.31 12.22
C ALA A 189 26.24 5.65 12.73
N ASP A 190 27.50 5.92 12.43
CA ASP A 190 28.24 7.15 12.71
C ASP A 190 27.99 8.28 11.69
N GLY A 191 27.16 8.03 10.67
CA GLY A 191 26.89 8.96 9.58
C GLY A 191 27.93 8.92 8.46
N ALA A 192 28.93 8.05 8.52
CA ALA A 192 29.84 7.83 7.40
C ALA A 192 29.08 7.24 6.21
N ALA A 193 29.49 7.61 5.00
CA ALA A 193 28.95 7.05 3.77
C ALA A 193 30.10 6.58 2.89
N ARG A 194 29.97 5.39 2.30
CA ARG A 194 30.94 4.85 1.34
C ARG A 194 30.22 4.38 0.09
N LEU A 195 30.82 4.68 -1.06
CA LEU A 195 30.37 4.19 -2.36
C LEU A 195 31.12 2.91 -2.68
N GLU A 196 30.39 1.88 -3.09
CA GLU A 196 30.95 0.68 -3.69
C GLU A 196 30.36 0.45 -5.08
N VAL A 197 31.14 -0.19 -5.95
CA VAL A 197 30.80 -0.48 -7.34
C VAL A 197 31.08 -1.95 -7.62
N ASP A 198 30.21 -2.59 -8.37
CA ASP A 198 30.40 -3.90 -8.98
C ASP A 198 30.52 -3.69 -10.50
N GLU A 199 31.74 -3.44 -10.97
CA GLU A 199 32.00 -3.18 -12.40
C GLU A 199 31.72 -4.41 -13.28
N LYS A 200 31.81 -5.62 -12.72
CA LYS A 200 31.72 -6.87 -13.48
C LYS A 200 30.32 -7.46 -13.53
N GLY A 201 29.43 -7.07 -12.61
CA GLY A 201 28.10 -7.65 -12.48
C GLY A 201 28.12 -9.05 -11.89
N ASP A 202 29.14 -9.39 -11.10
CA ASP A 202 29.27 -10.70 -10.45
C ASP A 202 28.77 -10.69 -8.99
N GLY A 203 28.24 -9.57 -8.52
CA GLY A 203 27.77 -9.36 -7.15
C GLY A 203 28.87 -8.96 -6.16
N HIS A 204 30.12 -8.88 -6.59
CA HIS A 204 31.24 -8.46 -5.74
C HIS A 204 31.49 -6.96 -5.84
N PHE A 205 31.01 -6.24 -4.84
CA PHE A 205 31.20 -4.80 -4.71
C PHE A 205 32.56 -4.46 -4.08
N ALA A 206 33.28 -3.52 -4.68
CA ALA A 206 34.52 -2.94 -4.15
C ALA A 206 34.34 -1.44 -3.89
N ALA A 207 35.10 -0.89 -2.94
CA ALA A 207 35.10 0.54 -2.68
C ALA A 207 35.45 1.31 -3.96
N ALA A 208 34.64 2.31 -4.31
CA ALA A 208 34.94 3.18 -5.44
C ALA A 208 36.29 3.87 -5.20
N ALA A 209 37.17 3.82 -6.20
CA ALA A 209 38.43 4.54 -6.12
C ALA A 209 38.12 6.03 -5.90
N THR A 210 38.58 6.60 -4.77
CA THR A 210 38.56 8.04 -4.57
C THR A 210 39.49 8.64 -5.61
N GLY A 211 38.92 9.13 -6.72
CA GLY A 211 39.66 9.88 -7.71
C GLY A 211 40.37 11.03 -7.02
N ASN A 212 41.70 10.97 -6.97
CA ASN A 212 42.52 12.08 -6.52
C ASN A 212 42.40 13.16 -7.60
N THR A 213 41.40 14.04 -7.48
CA THR A 213 41.26 15.22 -8.35
C THR A 213 42.43 16.16 -8.02
N ARG A 214 43.60 15.88 -8.61
CA ARG A 214 44.65 16.89 -8.70
C ARG A 214 44.14 17.97 -9.65
N ARG A 215 44.17 19.19 -9.12
CA ARG A 215 43.86 20.47 -9.77
C ARG A 215 44.47 20.61 -11.15
#